data_AF-X1CAQ6-F1
#
_entry.id   AF-X1CAQ6-F1
#
_cell.length_a   1.000
_cell.length_b   1.000
_cell.length_c   1.000
_cell.angle_alpha   90.00
_cell.angle_beta   90.00
_cell.angle_gamma   90.00
#
_symmetry.space_group_name_H-M   'P 1'
#
loop_
_entity.id
_entity.type
_entity.pdbx_description
1 polymer ?
#
loop_
_entity_poly.entity_id
_entity_poly.type
_entity_poly.pdbx_seq_one_letter_code
_entity_poly.pdbx_strand_id
1 'polypeptide(L)'
;QTQNGFVLPGENKSVVASGRTNAYAFGTTGSVFPSITSDALDNAPQLWNNGYLIGVETMYFGGEASTGWTEDVFISIVMECTSESLTQAAAMALALSQQ
;
A
#
# COMPACT_ATOMS: atom_id res chain seq x y z
N GLN A 1 -15.32 -9.21 -11.40
CA GLN A 1 -15.20 -9.83 -10.07
C GLN A 1 -15.52 -8.75 -9.04
N THR A 2 -16.49 -8.99 -8.16
CA THR A 2 -16.83 -8.04 -7.09
C THR A 2 -16.06 -8.44 -5.85
N GLN A 3 -15.22 -7.54 -5.36
CA GLN A 3 -14.39 -7.77 -4.18
C GLN A 3 -15.20 -7.45 -2.92
N ASN A 4 -15.55 -8.48 -2.13
CA ASN A 4 -16.41 -8.37 -0.95
C ASN A 4 -15.66 -8.03 0.35
N GLY A 5 -14.36 -7.66 0.28
CA GLY A 5 -13.55 -7.38 1.47
C GLY A 5 -12.13 -6.92 1.13
N PHE A 6 -11.41 -6.42 2.14
CA PHE A 6 -10.02 -5.98 2.01
C PHE A 6 -9.09 -7.16 1.69
N VAL A 7 -8.04 -6.95 0.87
CA VAL A 7 -7.00 -7.97 0.64
C VAL A 7 -6.12 -8.03 1.89
N LEU A 8 -6.17 -9.13 2.64
CA LEU A 8 -5.34 -9.30 3.83
C LEU A 8 -3.84 -9.31 3.44
N PRO A 9 -2.99 -8.48 4.09
CA PRO A 9 -1.54 -8.55 3.88
C PRO A 9 -1.04 -9.96 4.24
N GLY A 10 -0.39 -10.64 3.29
CA GLY A 10 0.21 -11.97 3.50
C GLY A 10 -0.58 -13.16 2.93
N GLU A 11 -1.81 -12.99 2.44
CA GLU A 11 -2.53 -14.06 1.73
C GLU A 11 -2.18 -14.06 0.23
N ASN A 12 -1.13 -14.79 -0.12
CA ASN A 12 -0.72 -15.22 -1.47
C ASN A 12 -0.87 -14.22 -2.64
N LYS A 13 -0.62 -12.94 -2.39
CA LYS A 13 -0.34 -11.87 -3.37
C LYS A 13 0.61 -10.89 -2.70
N SER A 14 1.83 -10.79 -3.23
CA SER A 14 2.97 -10.04 -2.68
C SER A 14 2.58 -8.59 -2.37
N VAL A 15 2.70 -8.19 -1.09
CA VAL A 15 2.41 -6.82 -0.66
C VAL A 15 3.41 -5.89 -1.32
N VAL A 16 2.92 -5.02 -2.22
CA VAL A 16 3.71 -4.04 -2.98
C VAL A 16 4.23 -2.95 -2.06
N ALA A 17 3.35 -2.33 -1.27
CA ALA A 17 3.69 -1.36 -0.23
C ALA A 17 2.61 -1.41 0.85
N SER A 18 2.99 -1.20 2.11
CA SER A 18 2.06 -1.16 3.25
C SER A 18 2.60 -0.23 4.33
N GLY A 19 1.66 0.44 5.01
CA GLY A 19 1.98 1.30 6.13
C GLY A 19 0.72 1.86 6.75
N ARG A 20 0.92 2.57 7.87
CA ARG A 20 -0.13 3.32 8.55
C ARG A 20 0.41 4.62 9.12
N THR A 21 -0.46 5.60 9.22
CA THR A 21 -0.22 6.84 9.95
C THR A 21 -1.08 6.82 11.20
N ASN A 22 -0.44 6.98 12.36
CA ASN A 22 -1.11 7.14 13.63
C ASN A 22 -0.99 8.60 14.07
N ALA A 23 -2.11 9.21 14.44
CA ALA A 23 -2.14 10.58 14.90
C ALA A 23 -2.98 10.69 16.19
N TYR A 24 -2.55 11.55 17.11
CA TYR A 24 -3.22 11.79 18.39
C TYR A 24 -3.19 13.27 18.75
N ALA A 25 -4.32 13.80 19.21
CA ALA A 25 -4.44 15.16 19.72
C ALA A 25 -4.69 15.12 21.24
N PHE A 26 -3.95 15.92 22.01
CA PHE A 26 -4.14 16.03 23.47
C PHE A 26 -5.35 16.91 23.88
N GLY A 27 -6.14 17.40 22.92
CA GLY A 27 -7.32 18.23 23.17
C GLY A 27 -8.60 17.40 23.22
N THR A 28 -9.42 17.57 24.26
CA THR A 28 -10.70 16.87 24.42
C THR A 28 -11.88 17.55 23.75
N THR A 29 -11.66 18.69 23.07
CA THR A 29 -12.72 19.50 22.46
C THR A 29 -12.23 20.31 21.25
N GLY A 30 -12.96 20.26 20.13
CA GLY A 30 -12.74 21.06 18.92
C GLY A 30 -11.90 20.37 17.84
N SER A 31 -11.88 20.92 16.62
CA SER A 31 -10.97 20.51 15.53
C SER A 31 -9.56 21.00 15.85
N VAL A 32 -8.79 20.17 16.55
CA VAL A 32 -7.38 20.43 16.87
C VAL A 32 -6.48 19.59 15.98
N PHE A 33 -5.40 20.19 15.50
CA PHE A 33 -4.36 19.46 14.79
C PHE A 33 -3.73 18.39 15.70
N PRO A 34 -3.40 17.19 15.16
CA PRO A 34 -2.72 16.17 15.94
C PRO A 34 -1.41 16.70 16.53
N SER A 35 -1.24 16.49 17.84
CA SER A 35 -0.03 16.90 18.57
C SER A 35 1.07 15.85 18.46
N ILE A 36 0.70 14.60 18.20
CA ILE A 36 1.61 13.50 17.92
C ILE A 36 1.17 12.89 16.60
N THR A 37 2.12 12.73 15.69
CA THR A 37 1.96 11.93 14.48
C THR A 37 3.14 10.99 14.39
N SER A 38 2.86 9.73 14.05
CA SER A 38 3.87 8.71 13.83
C SER A 38 3.45 7.84 12.67
N ASP A 39 4.38 7.60 11.76
CA ASP A 39 4.20 6.68 10.64
C ASP A 39 4.86 5.36 10.96
N ALA A 40 4.16 4.27 10.70
CA ALA A 40 4.69 2.92 10.76
C ALA A 40 4.57 2.32 9.36
N LEU A 41 5.69 2.27 8.65
CA LEU A 41 5.80 1.61 7.36
C LEU A 41 6.15 0.14 7.61
N ASP A 42 5.41 -0.76 6.96
CA ASP A 42 5.64 -2.20 7.03
C ASP A 42 6.45 -2.65 5.81
N ASN A 43 5.95 -2.36 4.61
CA ASN A 43 6.72 -2.48 3.37
C ASN A 43 6.83 -1.12 2.65
N ALA A 44 8.04 -0.61 2.51
CA ALA A 44 8.33 0.72 1.95
C ALA A 44 9.29 0.65 0.75
N PRO A 45 8.76 0.45 -0.47
CA PRO A 45 9.61 0.33 -1.67
C PRO A 45 10.41 1.59 -2.01
N GLN A 46 9.99 2.75 -1.51
CA GLN A 46 10.75 4.01 -1.61
C GLN A 46 12.15 3.94 -0.98
N LEU A 47 12.40 2.95 -0.11
CA LEU A 47 13.71 2.71 0.49
C LEU A 47 14.61 1.79 -0.36
N TRP A 48 14.12 1.25 -1.47
CA TRP A 48 14.90 0.35 -2.33
C TRP A 48 15.64 1.16 -3.40
N ASN A 49 16.97 1.14 -3.37
CA ASN A 49 17.80 1.95 -4.27
C ASN A 49 17.60 1.67 -5.77
N ASN A 50 17.16 0.46 -6.13
CA ASN A 50 17.04 0.03 -7.52
C ASN A 50 15.59 -0.30 -7.91
N GLY A 51 14.62 0.08 -7.08
CA GLY A 51 13.21 -0.31 -7.25
C GLY A 51 13.00 -1.83 -7.24
N TYR A 52 11.87 -2.27 -7.78
CA TYR A 52 11.50 -3.67 -7.92
C TYR A 52 10.49 -3.91 -9.02
N LEU A 53 10.52 -5.13 -9.54
CA LEU A 53 9.62 -5.56 -10.59
C LEU A 53 8.31 -6.10 -9.98
N ILE A 54 7.19 -5.53 -10.43
CA ILE A 54 5.85 -6.03 -10.13
C ILE A 54 5.34 -6.79 -11.36
N GLY A 55 5.30 -8.12 -11.25
CA GLY A 55 4.90 -9.01 -12.35
C GLY A 55 3.45 -9.48 -12.28
N VAL A 56 2.49 -8.59 -12.02
CA VAL A 56 1.05 -8.93 -11.98
C VAL A 56 0.24 -8.10 -12.97
N GLU A 57 -0.85 -8.66 -13.49
CA GLU A 57 -1.75 -7.98 -14.44
C GLU A 57 -2.60 -6.89 -13.77
N THR A 58 -2.90 -7.04 -12.48
CA THR A 58 -3.77 -6.10 -11.76
C THR A 58 -3.24 -5.90 -10.34
N MET A 59 -3.14 -4.63 -9.94
CA MET A 59 -2.84 -4.21 -8.58
C MET A 59 -4.11 -3.72 -7.89
N TYR A 60 -4.19 -3.96 -6.58
CA TYR A 60 -5.28 -3.50 -5.73
C TYR A 60 -4.75 -2.44 -4.78
N PHE A 61 -5.50 -1.36 -4.63
CA PHE A 61 -5.23 -0.30 -3.67
C PHE A 61 -6.38 -0.24 -2.67
N GLY A 62 -6.04 -0.15 -1.38
CA GLY A 62 -7.03 -0.05 -0.33
C GLY A 62 -6.42 0.55 0.92
N GLY A 63 -7.28 1.11 1.76
CA GLY A 63 -6.93 1.59 3.07
C GLY A 63 -8.17 1.63 3.96
N GLU A 64 -7.93 1.73 5.26
CA GLU A 64 -8.95 1.85 6.28
C GLU A 64 -8.55 2.97 7.23
N ALA A 65 -9.54 3.76 7.66
CA ALA A 65 -9.38 4.79 8.68
C ALA A 65 -10.21 4.44 9.91
N SER A 66 -9.68 4.71 11.09
CA SER A 66 -10.44 4.62 12.34
C SER A 66 -11.54 5.68 12.40
N THR A 67 -12.53 5.51 13.26
CA THR A 67 -13.62 6.48 13.47
C THR A 67 -13.22 7.77 14.22
N GLY A 68 -11.94 7.90 14.61
CA GLY A 68 -11.44 9.03 15.39
C GLY A 68 -11.17 10.31 14.60
N TRP A 69 -11.26 10.27 13.27
CA TRP A 69 -11.05 11.44 12.41
C TRP A 69 -12.33 12.27 12.30
N THR A 70 -12.22 13.59 12.46
CA THR A 70 -13.36 14.52 12.34
C THR A 70 -13.75 14.78 10.89
N GLU A 71 -12.79 14.70 9.97
CA GLU A 71 -12.96 14.95 8.54
C GLU A 71 -12.64 13.69 7.72
N ASP A 72 -13.01 13.73 6.44
CA ASP A 72 -12.74 12.65 5.50
C ASP A 72 -11.23 12.43 5.34
N VAL A 73 -10.80 11.16 5.41
CA VAL A 73 -9.41 10.78 5.21
C VAL A 73 -9.20 10.39 3.75
N PHE A 74 -8.28 11.07 3.08
CA PHE A 74 -7.93 10.80 1.68
C PHE A 74 -6.57 10.11 1.61
N ILE A 75 -6.47 9.08 0.76
CA ILE A 75 -5.21 8.42 0.45
C ILE A 75 -4.93 8.60 -1.04
N SER A 76 -3.75 9.14 -1.35
CA SER A 76 -3.28 9.34 -2.72
C SER A 76 -2.01 8.55 -2.95
N ILE A 77 -1.87 7.94 -4.12
CA ILE A 77 -0.67 7.22 -4.53
C ILE A 77 -0.09 7.88 -5.78
N VAL A 78 1.23 8.05 -5.79
CA VAL A 78 2.00 8.46 -6.97
C VAL A 78 2.94 7.31 -7.30
N MET A 79 2.90 6.87 -8.56
CA MET A 79 3.70 5.75 -9.03
C MET A 79 4.64 6.22 -10.13
N GLU A 80 5.93 6.04 -9.90
CA GLU A 80 6.96 6.15 -10.93
C GLU A 80 7.30 4.73 -11.38
N CYS A 81 6.80 4.34 -12.56
CA CYS A 81 6.97 2.99 -13.07
C CYS A 81 7.30 3.02 -14.56
N THR A 82 8.13 2.07 -15.00
CA THR A 82 8.35 1.78 -16.41
C THR A 82 7.64 0.47 -16.75
N SER A 83 6.79 0.48 -17.78
CA SER A 83 6.16 -0.75 -18.26
C SER A 83 7.17 -1.55 -19.09
N GLU A 84 7.52 -2.75 -18.66
CA GLU A 84 8.35 -3.67 -19.44
C GLU A 84 7.48 -4.78 -20.04
N SER A 85 7.54 -4.94 -21.36
CA SER A 85 6.85 -6.02 -22.05
C SER A 85 7.58 -7.35 -21.80
N LEU A 86 6.99 -8.24 -21.01
CA LEU A 86 7.55 -9.56 -20.77
C LEU A 86 7.36 -10.46 -21.99
N THR A 87 8.45 -11.06 -22.47
CA THR A 87 8.36 -12.17 -23.43
C THR A 87 7.80 -13.41 -22.72
N GLN A 88 7.16 -14.31 -23.47
CA GLN A 88 6.52 -15.52 -22.91
C GLN A 88 7.50 -16.36 -22.06
N ALA A 89 8.78 -16.39 -22.43
CA ALA A 89 9.83 -17.09 -21.67
C ALA A 89 10.16 -16.40 -20.32
N ALA A 90 10.19 -15.07 -20.29
CA ALA A 90 10.43 -14.30 -19.06
C ALA A 90 9.23 -14.35 -18.10
N ALA A 91 8.00 -14.33 -18.64
CA ALA A 91 6.78 -14.51 -17.85
C ALA A 91 6.71 -15.90 -17.21
N MET A 92 7.10 -16.96 -17.93
CA MET A 92 7.15 -18.33 -17.42
C MET A 92 8.23 -18.52 -16.35
N ALA A 93 9.42 -17.95 -16.55
CA ALA A 93 10.49 -17.99 -15.55
C ALA A 93 10.09 -17.28 -14.25
N LEU A 94 9.40 -16.14 -14.36
CA LEU A 94 8.90 -15.39 -13.21
C LEU A 94 7.72 -16.08 -12.50
N ALA A 95 6.84 -16.74 -13.26
CA ALA A 95 5.74 -17.52 -12.68
C ALA A 95 6.28 -18.74 -11.90
N LEU A 96 7.38 -19.34 -12.36
CA LEU A 96 8.00 -20.48 -11.69
C LEU A 96 8.82 -20.06 -10.45
N SER A 97 9.38 -18.84 -10.42
CA SER A 97 10.06 -18.31 -9.24
C SER A 97 9.11 -17.85 -8.12
N GLN A 98 7.80 -17.85 -8.38
CA GLN A 98 6.75 -17.49 -7.43
C GLN A 98 5.89 -18.71 -6.99
N GLN A 99 6.29 -19.94 -7.34
CA GLN A 99 5.78 -21.19 -6.75
C GLN A 99 6.59 -21.56 -5.52
#